data_AF-A0AB37IX53-F1
#
_entry.id   AF-A0AB37IX53-F1
#
_cell.length_a   1.000
_cell.length_b   1.000
_cell.length_c   1.000
_cell.angle_alpha   90.00
_cell.angle_beta   90.00
_cell.angle_gamma   90.00
#
_symmetry.space_group_name_H-M   'P 1'
#
loop_
_entity.id
_entity.type
_entity.pdbx_description
1 polymer ?
#
loop_
_entity_poly.entity_id
_entity_poly.type
_entity_poly.pdbx_seq_one_letter_code
_entity_poly.pdbx_strand_id
1 'polypeptide(L)'
;MLVSDIVHIFLSFLIITVLATVLSVASVFAFQRQIRKPTFFLLFMNIAFANGFIFLSTMLFTDNYRLHNLVLFLIAYLYVYGSLGRHMSRYDDTFRMLFLSMGYTRQEFFKKYLIVQGKWKLADCILTFSAIATVIRFLSDHLKYFYPDEWLQIMLLFTVICLTVGVSRWFGDSSVNKLSKEE
;
A
#
# COMPACT_ATOMS: atom_id res chain seq x y z
N MET A 1 -28.93 -7.89 7.32
CA MET A 1 -27.76 -8.60 7.85
C MET A 1 -26.53 -8.33 6.99
N LEU A 2 -26.50 -8.73 5.71
CA LEU A 2 -25.38 -8.51 4.76
C LEU A 2 -24.77 -7.09 4.76
N VAL A 3 -25.59 -6.03 4.69
CA VAL A 3 -25.07 -4.64 4.63
C VAL A 3 -24.36 -4.23 5.93
N SER A 4 -24.89 -4.66 7.08
CA SER A 4 -24.30 -4.35 8.39
C SER A 4 -22.93 -5.01 8.54
N ASP A 5 -22.81 -6.27 8.10
CA ASP A 5 -21.57 -7.03 8.20
C ASP A 5 -20.48 -6.44 7.29
N ILE A 6 -20.84 -6.06 6.06
CA ILE A 6 -19.93 -5.37 5.13
C ILE A 6 -19.41 -4.07 5.74
N VAL A 7 -20.29 -3.26 6.34
CA VAL A 7 -19.92 -1.99 6.98
C VAL A 7 -19.00 -2.22 8.18
N HIS A 8 -19.25 -3.24 9.00
CA HIS A 8 -18.36 -3.58 10.12
C HIS A 8 -16.97 -4.02 9.65
N ILE A 9 -16.89 -4.86 8.62
CA ILE A 9 -15.61 -5.28 8.04
C ILE A 9 -14.89 -4.07 7.46
N PHE A 10 -15.59 -3.19 6.75
CA PHE A 10 -15.04 -1.95 6.21
C PHE A 10 -14.45 -1.04 7.28
N LEU A 11 -15.22 -0.78 8.34
CA LEU A 11 -14.74 0.05 9.46
C LEU A 11 -13.53 -0.57 10.16
N SER A 12 -13.50 -1.90 10.31
CA SER A 12 -12.34 -2.58 10.89
C SER A 12 -11.07 -2.38 10.05
N PHE A 13 -11.18 -2.53 8.73
CA PHE A 13 -10.06 -2.35 7.81
C PHE A 13 -9.67 -0.87 7.68
N LEU A 14 -10.63 0.05 7.81
CA LEU A 14 -10.37 1.48 7.88
C LEU A 14 -9.53 1.83 9.12
N ILE A 15 -9.87 1.29 10.29
CA ILE A 15 -9.07 1.52 11.51
C ILE A 15 -7.66 0.93 11.35
N ILE A 16 -7.54 -0.29 10.84
CA ILE A 16 -6.24 -0.95 10.60
C ILE A 16 -5.38 -0.13 9.65
N THR A 17 -5.95 0.36 8.55
CA THR A 17 -5.22 1.17 7.56
C THR A 17 -4.81 2.52 8.13
N VAL A 18 -5.69 3.19 8.89
CA VAL A 18 -5.34 4.45 9.57
C VAL A 18 -4.16 4.24 10.52
N LEU A 19 -4.18 3.20 11.36
CA LEU A 19 -3.06 2.88 12.25
C LEU A 19 -1.77 2.60 11.47
N ALA A 20 -1.88 1.84 10.37
CA ALA A 20 -0.75 1.54 9.50
C ALA A 20 -0.19 2.81 8.83
N THR A 21 -1.05 3.77 8.47
CA THR A 21 -0.61 5.04 7.88
C THR A 21 0.14 5.91 8.87
N VAL A 22 -0.32 5.99 10.12
CA VAL A 22 0.38 6.72 11.18
C VAL A 22 1.78 6.14 11.39
N LEU A 23 1.89 4.81 11.46
CA LEU A 23 3.18 4.13 11.57
C LEU A 23 4.07 4.37 10.34
N SER A 24 3.50 4.30 9.13
CA SER A 24 4.21 4.54 7.88
C SER A 24 4.69 5.98 7.73
N VAL A 25 3.96 6.96 8.23
CA VAL A 25 4.38 8.36 8.23
C VAL A 25 5.52 8.56 9.24
N ALA A 26 5.39 8.01 10.45
CA ALA A 26 6.41 8.08 11.49
C ALA A 26 7.75 7.43 11.05
N SER A 27 7.67 6.16 10.66
CA SER A 27 8.20 5.66 9.40
C SER A 27 9.24 6.48 8.63
N VAL A 28 8.70 7.17 7.63
CA VAL A 28 9.39 8.08 6.73
C VAL A 28 10.17 9.15 7.49
N PHE A 29 9.57 9.78 8.50
CA PHE A 29 10.23 10.83 9.28
C PHE A 29 11.49 10.30 10.00
N ALA A 30 11.44 9.07 10.53
CA ALA A 30 12.57 8.42 11.18
C ALA A 30 13.69 8.09 10.17
N PHE A 31 13.35 7.52 9.01
CA PHE A 31 14.34 7.18 7.97
C PHE A 31 15.01 8.41 7.36
N GLN A 32 14.29 9.53 7.23
CA GLN A 32 14.88 10.78 6.76
C GLN A 32 15.95 11.34 7.67
N ARG A 33 15.83 11.13 8.98
CA ARG A 33 16.85 11.53 9.95
C ARG A 33 18.17 10.79 9.71
N GLN A 34 18.15 9.62 9.05
CA GLN A 34 19.31 8.76 8.81
C GLN A 34 19.91 8.85 7.40
N ILE A 35 19.43 9.74 6.50
CA ILE A 35 20.01 10.00 5.15
C ILE A 35 20.11 8.75 4.23
N ARG A 36 19.54 7.61 4.60
CA ARG A 36 19.51 6.41 3.73
C ARG A 36 18.32 6.49 2.78
N LYS A 37 18.60 6.30 1.48
CA LYS A 37 17.57 6.13 0.45
C LYS A 37 16.63 4.98 0.86
N PRO A 38 15.30 5.10 0.65
CA PRO A 38 14.38 4.01 0.92
C PRO A 38 14.84 2.75 0.18
N THR A 39 14.90 1.62 0.88
CA THR A 39 15.41 0.34 0.37
C THR A 39 14.57 -0.13 -0.83
N PHE A 40 15.24 -0.70 -1.83
CA PHE A 40 14.66 -1.25 -3.08
C PHE A 40 13.42 -2.14 -2.86
N PHE A 41 13.40 -2.90 -1.76
CA PHE A 41 12.25 -3.74 -1.36
C PHE A 41 10.97 -2.95 -1.00
N LEU A 42 11.10 -1.73 -0.49
CA LEU A 42 9.94 -0.91 -0.09
C LEU A 42 9.27 -0.24 -1.30
N LEU A 43 10.00 -0.06 -2.39
CA LEU A 43 9.48 0.44 -3.68
C LEU A 43 8.74 -0.64 -4.48
N PHE A 44 8.90 -1.92 -4.11
CA PHE A 44 8.29 -3.05 -4.79
C PHE A 44 6.79 -3.20 -4.50
N MET A 45 6.31 -2.67 -3.37
CA MET A 45 4.92 -2.83 -2.93
C MET A 45 3.96 -1.95 -3.75
N ASN A 46 3.55 -2.46 -4.91
CA ASN A 46 2.52 -1.85 -5.75
C ASN A 46 1.12 -2.31 -5.34
N ILE A 47 0.08 -1.61 -5.81
CA ILE A 47 -1.32 -1.93 -5.51
C ILE A 47 -1.68 -3.36 -5.94
N ALA A 48 -1.20 -3.81 -7.10
CA ALA A 48 -1.40 -5.18 -7.57
C ALA A 48 -0.70 -6.21 -6.66
N PHE A 49 0.49 -5.89 -6.17
CA PHE A 49 1.23 -6.76 -5.26
C PHE A 49 0.58 -6.85 -3.87
N ALA A 50 0.08 -5.71 -3.36
CA ALA A 50 -0.70 -5.65 -2.13
C ALA A 50 -1.98 -6.49 -2.25
N ASN A 51 -2.71 -6.39 -3.37
CA ASN A 51 -3.90 -7.20 -3.62
C ASN A 51 -3.60 -8.70 -3.60
N GLY A 52 -2.51 -9.12 -4.24
CA GLY A 52 -2.07 -10.52 -4.22
C GLY A 52 -1.81 -11.03 -2.80
N PHE A 53 -1.16 -10.24 -1.95
CA PHE A 53 -0.97 -10.59 -0.55
C PHE A 53 -2.25 -10.58 0.28
N ILE A 54 -3.20 -9.70 -0.02
CA ILE A 54 -4.51 -9.72 0.63
C ILE A 54 -5.20 -11.04 0.31
N PHE A 55 -5.31 -11.44 -0.96
CA PHE A 55 -5.88 -12.73 -1.37
C PHE A 55 -5.18 -13.91 -0.68
N LEU A 56 -3.84 -13.93 -0.67
CA LEU A 56 -3.06 -14.96 0.01
C LEU A 56 -3.36 -15.02 1.50
N SER A 57 -3.43 -13.87 2.17
CA SER A 57 -3.71 -13.79 3.61
C SER A 57 -5.13 -14.23 3.95
N THR A 58 -6.09 -13.98 3.06
CA THR A 58 -7.48 -14.41 3.24
C THR A 58 -7.59 -15.94 3.16
N MET A 59 -6.79 -16.60 2.31
CA MET A 59 -6.72 -18.08 2.29
C MET A 59 -6.05 -18.66 3.53
N LEU A 60 -4.85 -18.17 3.85
CA LEU A 60 -3.98 -18.77 4.87
C LEU A 60 -4.54 -18.61 6.29
N PHE A 61 -5.23 -17.51 6.56
CA PHE A 61 -5.71 -17.16 7.90
C PHE A 61 -7.23 -17.20 8.00
N THR A 62 -7.88 -18.07 7.22
CA THR A 62 -9.35 -18.23 7.20
C THR A 62 -9.94 -18.43 8.60
N ASP A 63 -9.25 -19.20 9.46
CA ASP A 63 -9.74 -19.58 10.79
C ASP A 63 -9.24 -18.67 11.93
N ASN A 64 -8.25 -17.81 11.67
CA ASN A 64 -7.59 -16.99 12.69
C ASN A 64 -7.73 -15.49 12.40
N TYR A 65 -8.85 -14.90 12.84
CA TYR A 65 -9.15 -13.48 12.61
C TYR A 65 -8.06 -12.52 13.13
N ARG A 66 -7.42 -12.84 14.27
CA ARG A 66 -6.37 -12.00 14.86
C ARG A 66 -5.12 -11.95 13.99
N LEU A 67 -4.68 -13.12 13.51
CA LEU A 67 -3.51 -13.22 12.63
C LEU A 67 -3.80 -12.57 11.28
N HIS A 68 -5.01 -12.77 10.74
CA HIS A 68 -5.43 -12.11 9.51
C HIS A 68 -5.35 -10.58 9.62
N ASN A 69 -5.88 -10.00 10.71
CA ASN A 69 -5.83 -8.55 10.93
C ASN A 69 -4.41 -8.00 11.11
N LEU A 70 -3.53 -8.76 11.78
CA LEU A 70 -2.11 -8.39 11.93
C LEU A 70 -1.37 -8.41 10.58
N VAL A 71 -1.65 -9.41 9.75
CA VAL A 71 -1.06 -9.50 8.40
C VAL A 71 -1.58 -8.37 7.51
N LEU A 72 -2.89 -8.09 7.55
CA LEU A 72 -3.48 -6.95 6.83
C LEU A 72 -2.86 -5.62 7.28
N PHE A 73 -2.61 -5.43 8.57
CA PHE A 73 -1.89 -4.26 9.08
C PHE A 73 -0.50 -4.14 8.46
N LEU A 74 0.26 -5.24 8.39
CA LEU A 74 1.61 -5.23 7.82
C LEU A 74 1.59 -4.95 6.30
N ILE A 75 0.64 -5.53 5.57
CA ILE A 75 0.46 -5.28 4.13
C ILE A 75 0.07 -3.80 3.92
N ALA A 76 -0.88 -3.27 4.70
CA ALA A 76 -1.29 -1.87 4.64
C ALA A 76 -0.12 -0.92 4.91
N TYR A 77 0.68 -1.23 5.93
CA TYR A 77 1.88 -0.45 6.28
C TYR A 77 2.86 -0.40 5.11
N LEU A 78 3.20 -1.55 4.53
CA LEU A 78 4.14 -1.62 3.41
C LEU A 78 3.58 -0.94 2.14
N TYR A 79 2.28 -1.07 1.87
CA TYR A 79 1.61 -0.41 0.75
C TYR A 79 1.66 1.12 0.87
N VAL A 80 1.28 1.65 2.03
CA VAL A 80 1.27 3.09 2.29
C VAL A 80 2.68 3.64 2.27
N TYR A 81 3.64 2.92 2.88
CA TYR A 81 5.04 3.30 2.88
C TYR A 81 5.63 3.33 1.47
N GLY A 82 5.38 2.30 0.65
CA GLY A 82 5.85 2.25 -0.74
C GLY A 82 5.21 3.32 -1.62
N SER A 83 3.92 3.62 -1.41
CA SER A 83 3.21 4.72 -2.08
C SER A 83 3.80 6.09 -1.72
N LEU A 84 4.08 6.33 -0.43
CA LEU A 84 4.73 7.54 0.06
C LEU A 84 6.16 7.67 -0.49
N GLY A 85 6.94 6.61 -0.49
CA GLY A 85 8.30 6.59 -1.04
C GLY A 85 8.33 6.96 -2.52
N ARG A 86 7.43 6.38 -3.34
CA ARG A 86 7.27 6.73 -4.76
C ARG A 86 6.84 8.19 -4.94
N HIS A 87 5.87 8.65 -4.15
CA HIS A 87 5.41 10.03 -4.20
C HIS A 87 6.55 11.00 -3.91
N MET A 88 7.34 10.78 -2.85
CA MET A 88 8.51 11.61 -2.55
C MET A 88 9.57 11.56 -3.64
N SER A 89 9.87 10.38 -4.19
CA SER A 89 10.92 10.24 -5.20
C SER A 89 10.66 11.06 -6.46
N ARG A 90 9.39 11.20 -6.87
CA ARG A 90 9.01 12.03 -8.02
C ARG A 90 9.23 13.52 -7.80
N TYR A 91 9.30 13.98 -6.55
CA TYR A 91 9.52 15.39 -6.21
C TYR A 91 10.95 15.69 -5.78
N ASP A 92 11.80 14.69 -5.54
CA ASP A 92 13.15 14.88 -4.96
C ASP A 92 14.18 15.41 -5.99
N ASP A 93 13.96 15.26 -7.30
CA ASP A 93 14.98 15.62 -8.31
C ASP A 93 14.86 17.07 -8.81
N THR A 94 13.66 17.57 -9.14
CA THR A 94 13.48 18.93 -9.69
C THR A 94 13.21 20.01 -8.64
N PHE A 95 12.50 19.67 -7.55
CA PHE A 95 12.10 20.65 -6.52
C PHE A 95 13.15 20.84 -5.42
N ARG A 96 13.99 19.84 -5.16
CA ARG A 96 15.02 19.90 -4.12
C ARG A 96 16.11 20.92 -4.43
N MET A 97 16.53 21.05 -5.69
CA MET A 97 17.49 22.10 -6.08
C MET A 97 16.91 23.51 -5.90
N LEU A 98 15.64 23.69 -6.30
CA LEU A 98 14.98 25.00 -6.32
C LEU A 98 14.62 25.52 -4.91
N PHE A 99 14.35 24.62 -3.96
CA PHE A 99 14.04 25.00 -2.57
C PHE A 99 15.26 25.08 -1.65
N LEU A 100 16.32 24.28 -1.91
CA LEU A 100 17.61 24.49 -1.24
C LEU A 100 18.20 25.87 -1.60
N SER A 101 17.99 26.34 -2.85
CA SER A 101 18.38 27.70 -3.24
C SER A 101 17.56 28.81 -2.56
N MET A 102 16.38 28.51 -2.00
CA MET A 102 15.55 29.46 -1.26
C MET A 102 15.81 29.44 0.26
N GLY A 103 16.78 28.64 0.74
CA GLY A 103 17.17 28.61 2.16
C GLY A 103 16.28 27.79 3.08
N TYR A 104 15.31 27.03 2.54
CA TYR A 104 14.47 26.15 3.36
C TYR A 104 15.22 24.90 3.83
N THR A 105 14.98 24.50 5.08
CA THR A 105 15.52 23.24 5.59
C THR A 105 14.74 22.04 5.02
N ARG A 106 15.43 20.91 4.86
CA ARG A 106 14.82 19.64 4.39
C ARG A 106 13.59 19.22 5.21
N GLN A 107 13.60 19.50 6.52
CA GLN A 107 12.51 19.15 7.43
C GLN A 107 11.26 20.02 7.22
N GLU A 108 11.43 21.32 7.00
CA GLU A 108 10.32 22.24 6.76
C GLU A 108 9.63 21.97 5.42
N PHE A 109 10.40 21.65 4.38
CA PHE A 109 9.88 21.22 3.09
C PHE A 109 9.02 19.97 3.26
N PHE A 110 9.54 18.93 3.93
CA PHE A 110 8.81 17.69 4.13
C PHE A 110 7.53 17.86 4.94
N LYS A 111 7.58 18.65 6.03
CA LYS A 111 6.40 18.91 6.85
C LYS A 111 5.33 19.63 6.06
N LYS A 112 5.67 20.66 5.28
CA LYS A 112 4.69 21.38 4.45
C LYS A 112 4.19 20.51 3.30
N TYR A 113 5.09 19.78 2.63
CA TYR A 113 4.75 19.06 1.41
C TYR A 113 3.98 17.76 1.68
N LEU A 114 4.47 16.93 2.61
CA LEU A 114 3.85 15.66 2.96
C LEU A 114 2.48 15.86 3.62
N ILE A 115 2.34 16.88 4.46
CA ILE A 115 1.09 17.14 5.18
C ILE A 115 0.10 17.92 4.31
N VAL A 116 0.53 18.90 3.51
CA VAL A 116 -0.41 19.75 2.74
C VAL A 116 -0.75 19.13 1.39
N GLN A 117 0.22 18.59 0.65
CA GLN A 117 -0.02 17.97 -0.66
C GLN A 117 -0.20 16.45 -0.55
N GLY A 118 0.51 15.79 0.37
CA GLY A 118 0.39 14.36 0.60
C GLY A 118 -0.89 13.91 1.32
N LYS A 119 -1.66 14.80 1.97
CA LYS A 119 -2.92 14.44 2.67
C LYS A 119 -3.94 13.75 1.78
N TRP A 120 -4.10 14.23 0.54
CA TRP A 120 -5.02 13.63 -0.41
C TRP A 120 -4.51 12.28 -0.89
N LYS A 121 -3.19 12.13 -1.02
CA LYS A 121 -2.59 10.83 -1.37
C LYS A 121 -2.71 9.82 -0.24
N LEU A 122 -2.58 10.25 1.01
CA LEU A 122 -2.80 9.41 2.19
C LEU A 122 -4.27 8.97 2.30
N ALA A 123 -5.21 9.90 2.12
CA ALA A 123 -6.64 9.60 2.11
C ALA A 123 -7.00 8.60 0.99
N ASP A 124 -6.45 8.81 -0.21
CA ASP A 124 -6.57 7.89 -1.34
C ASP A 124 -6.02 6.50 -0.99
N CYS A 125 -4.83 6.39 -0.39
CA CYS A 125 -4.26 5.11 0.04
C CYS A 125 -5.12 4.39 1.10
N ILE A 126 -5.66 5.13 2.07
CA ILE A 126 -6.52 4.58 3.13
C ILE A 126 -7.80 4.00 2.52
N LEU A 127 -8.49 4.80 1.70
CA LEU A 127 -9.76 4.42 1.08
C LEU A 127 -9.58 3.28 0.07
N THR A 128 -8.54 3.33 -0.76
CA THR A 128 -8.28 2.28 -1.75
C THR A 128 -7.96 0.95 -1.07
N PHE A 129 -7.10 0.94 -0.05
CA PHE A 129 -6.78 -0.30 0.64
C PHE A 129 -8.00 -0.88 1.38
N SER A 130 -8.75 -0.05 2.11
CA SER A 130 -9.92 -0.52 2.88
C SER A 130 -11.02 -1.04 1.95
N ALA A 131 -11.28 -0.36 0.83
CA ALA A 131 -12.25 -0.80 -0.18
C ALA A 131 -11.82 -2.11 -0.85
N ILE A 132 -10.54 -2.26 -1.22
CA ILE A 132 -10.09 -3.49 -1.87
C ILE A 132 -10.10 -4.67 -0.88
N ALA A 133 -9.61 -4.48 0.34
CA ALA A 133 -9.58 -5.53 1.35
C ALA A 133 -11.00 -6.03 1.69
N THR A 134 -11.98 -5.12 1.77
CA THR A 134 -13.38 -5.49 1.99
C THR A 134 -13.97 -6.28 0.83
N VAL A 135 -13.76 -5.81 -0.41
CA VAL A 135 -14.24 -6.52 -1.60
C VAL A 135 -13.63 -7.92 -1.69
N ILE A 136 -12.32 -8.07 -1.43
CA ILE A 136 -11.65 -9.38 -1.45
C ILE A 136 -12.22 -10.30 -0.37
N ARG A 137 -12.44 -9.79 0.85
CA ARG A 137 -13.01 -10.61 1.92
C ARG A 137 -14.43 -11.06 1.58
N PHE A 138 -15.26 -10.13 1.10
CA PHE A 138 -16.63 -10.42 0.70
C PHE A 138 -16.70 -11.43 -0.45
N LEU A 139 -15.84 -11.27 -1.46
CA LEU A 139 -15.71 -12.21 -2.57
C LEU A 139 -15.28 -13.60 -2.09
N SER A 140 -14.32 -13.66 -1.18
CA SER A 140 -13.85 -14.93 -0.58
C SER A 140 -14.98 -15.67 0.12
N ASP A 141 -15.77 -14.96 0.93
CA ASP A 141 -16.88 -15.55 1.69
C ASP A 141 -17.99 -16.04 0.73
N HIS A 142 -18.28 -15.28 -0.35
CA HIS A 142 -19.21 -15.71 -1.39
C HIS A 142 -18.70 -16.92 -2.18
N LEU A 143 -17.43 -16.94 -2.58
CA LEU A 143 -16.84 -18.07 -3.29
C LEU A 143 -16.87 -19.34 -2.45
N LYS A 144 -16.60 -19.24 -1.14
CA LYS A 144 -16.67 -20.37 -0.22
C LYS A 144 -18.10 -20.91 -0.08
N TYR A 145 -19.12 -20.05 -0.17
CA TYR A 145 -20.52 -20.46 -0.12
C TYR A 145 -21.01 -21.13 -1.42
N PHE A 146 -20.68 -20.55 -2.59
CA PHE A 146 -21.16 -21.06 -3.88
C PHE A 146 -20.31 -22.20 -4.45
N TYR A 147 -19.00 -22.21 -4.19
CA TYR A 147 -18.03 -23.17 -4.75
C TYR A 147 -17.09 -23.72 -3.66
N PRO A 148 -17.61 -24.49 -2.69
CA PRO A 148 -16.85 -24.93 -1.52
C PRO A 148 -15.65 -25.84 -1.82
N ASP A 149 -15.64 -26.52 -2.97
CA ASP A 149 -14.52 -27.39 -3.37
C ASP A 149 -13.46 -26.64 -4.20
N GLU A 150 -13.86 -25.60 -4.92
CA GLU A 150 -12.99 -24.89 -5.88
C GLU A 150 -12.53 -23.51 -5.42
N TRP A 151 -13.09 -22.96 -4.33
CA TRP A 151 -12.80 -21.59 -3.87
C TRP A 151 -11.30 -21.32 -3.66
N LEU A 152 -10.55 -22.31 -3.15
CA LEU A 152 -9.11 -22.20 -2.97
C LEU A 152 -8.37 -22.02 -4.31
N GLN A 153 -8.75 -22.80 -5.33
CA GLN A 153 -8.12 -22.73 -6.65
C GLN A 153 -8.42 -21.39 -7.33
N ILE A 154 -9.69 -20.94 -7.25
CA ILE A 154 -10.12 -19.65 -7.80
C ILE A 154 -9.36 -18.50 -7.15
N MET A 155 -9.30 -18.50 -5.82
CA MET A 155 -8.58 -17.46 -5.09
C MET A 155 -7.08 -17.51 -5.42
N LEU A 156 -6.47 -18.70 -5.58
CA LEU A 156 -5.05 -18.87 -5.90
C LEU A 156 -4.73 -18.31 -7.28
N LEU A 157 -5.61 -18.54 -8.25
CA LEU A 157 -5.53 -17.95 -9.57
C LEU A 157 -5.54 -16.41 -9.51
N PHE A 158 -6.42 -15.80 -8.72
CA PHE A 158 -6.42 -14.35 -8.51
C PHE A 158 -5.13 -13.85 -7.86
N THR A 159 -4.58 -14.58 -6.88
CA THR A 159 -3.28 -14.25 -6.28
C THR A 159 -2.17 -14.25 -7.33
N VAL A 160 -2.08 -15.29 -8.16
CA VAL A 160 -1.05 -15.40 -9.21
C VAL A 160 -1.17 -14.27 -10.24
N ILE A 161 -2.40 -13.94 -10.66
CA ILE A 161 -2.64 -12.81 -11.57
C ILE A 161 -2.18 -11.49 -10.94
N CYS A 162 -2.54 -11.25 -9.68
CA CYS A 162 -2.16 -10.01 -8.98
C CYS A 162 -0.64 -9.89 -8.82
N LEU A 163 0.04 -10.98 -8.47
CA LEU A 163 1.49 -11.01 -8.31
C LEU A 163 2.22 -10.82 -9.64
N THR A 164 1.78 -11.49 -10.71
CA THR A 164 2.37 -11.34 -12.05
C THR A 164 2.22 -9.93 -12.60
N VAL A 165 1.02 -9.32 -12.47
CA VAL A 165 0.79 -7.91 -12.83
C VAL A 165 1.61 -6.96 -11.94
N GLY A 166 1.75 -7.28 -10.65
CA GLY A 166 2.59 -6.51 -9.73
C GLY A 166 4.06 -6.50 -10.15
N VAL A 167 4.60 -7.66 -10.51
CA VAL A 167 5.98 -7.81 -11.03
C VAL A 167 6.14 -7.08 -12.36
N SER A 168 5.20 -7.21 -13.30
CA SER A 168 5.32 -6.54 -14.61
C SER A 168 5.30 -5.02 -14.48
N ARG A 169 4.42 -4.47 -13.63
CA ARG A 169 4.39 -3.03 -13.33
C ARG A 169 5.67 -2.55 -12.68
N TRP A 170 6.27 -3.36 -11.82
CA TRP A 170 7.55 -3.00 -11.22
C TRP A 170 8.69 -2.92 -12.23
N PHE A 171 8.76 -3.87 -13.17
CA PHE A 171 9.70 -3.78 -14.28
C PHE A 171 9.45 -2.55 -15.16
N GLY A 172 8.18 -2.22 -15.43
CA GLY A 172 7.81 -1.01 -16.18
C GLY A 172 8.18 0.30 -15.45
N ASP A 173 7.92 0.41 -14.15
CA ASP A 173 8.29 1.59 -13.37
C ASP A 173 9.84 1.73 -13.27
N SER A 174 10.56 0.60 -13.27
CA SER A 174 12.03 0.59 -13.25
C SER A 174 12.64 1.06 -14.57
N SER A 175 12.05 0.68 -15.71
CA SER A 175 12.55 1.12 -17.03
C SER A 175 12.29 2.60 -17.27
N VAL A 176 11.12 3.12 -16.89
CA VAL A 176 10.81 4.56 -16.99
C VAL A 176 11.76 5.41 -16.16
N ASN A 177 12.08 4.97 -14.93
CA ASN A 177 13.02 5.68 -14.06
C ASN A 177 14.49 5.63 -14.54
N LYS A 178 14.85 4.72 -15.46
CA LYS A 178 16.18 4.73 -16.11
C LYS A 178 16.22 5.75 -17.25
N LEU A 179 15.18 5.76 -18.09
CA LEU A 179 15.06 6.69 -19.22
C LEU A 179 15.05 8.16 -18.75
N SER A 180 14.36 8.48 -17.66
CA SER A 180 14.33 9.87 -17.14
C SER A 180 15.64 10.36 -16.50
N LYS A 181 16.67 9.50 -16.41
CA LYS A 181 18.01 9.87 -15.89
C LYS A 181 19.04 9.97 -16.99
N GLU A 182 18.69 9.55 -18.21
CA GLU A 182 19.54 9.64 -19.40
C GLU A 182 19.23 10.91 -20.24
N GLU A 183 18.14 11.62 -19.93
CA GLU A 183 17.83 12.98 -20.39
C GLU A 183 18.33 14.05 -19.40
#